data_AF-A0A920VRW0-F1
#
_entry.id   AF-A0A920VRW0-F1
#
_cell.length_a   1.000
_cell.length_b   1.000
_cell.length_c   1.000
_cell.angle_alpha   90.00
_cell.angle_beta   90.00
_cell.angle_gamma   90.00
#
_symmetry.space_group_name_H-M   'P 1'
#
loop_
_entity.id
_entity.type
_entity.pdbx_description
1 polymer ?
#
loop_
_entity_poly.entity_id
_entity_poly.type
_entity_poly.pdbx_seq_one_letter_code
_entity_poly.pdbx_strand_id
1 'polypeptide(L)'
;MTLEFTKLHGAGNDYIAIDGRGIERDWGALSKAMSVLAFGVGSDGIVLAQDSDIAQIRMRVYNPDGSEAEMSGNGIRLFAKFVIDRKFALPGDNGLTVETGGGVRIVWPTMEGDKMVAAKVAMGEPTFIPDEIPVNTAEIGDLEIIKDFPINAGGRDMKITCLAVGNPHAVVITEDPVEDFPLTILGLT
;
A
#
# COMPACT_ATOMS: atom_id res chain seq x y z
N MET A 1 -8.26 -19.81 -20.04
CA MET A 1 -7.11 -20.27 -19.23
C MET A 1 -7.47 -20.01 -17.77
N THR A 2 -7.35 -21.01 -16.90
CA THR A 2 -7.66 -20.88 -15.47
C THR A 2 -6.46 -20.23 -14.77
N LEU A 3 -6.70 -19.22 -13.92
CA LEU A 3 -5.64 -18.55 -13.16
C LEU A 3 -5.80 -18.88 -11.68
N GLU A 4 -4.78 -19.49 -11.09
CA GLU A 4 -4.74 -19.72 -9.65
C GLU A 4 -4.42 -18.42 -8.90
N PHE A 5 -5.06 -18.23 -7.76
CA PHE A 5 -4.81 -17.08 -6.90
C PHE A 5 -4.90 -17.49 -5.43
N THR A 6 -4.38 -16.64 -4.55
CA THR A 6 -4.54 -16.76 -3.09
C THR A 6 -5.16 -15.47 -2.57
N LYS A 7 -6.29 -15.58 -1.87
CA LYS A 7 -6.89 -14.42 -1.20
C LYS A 7 -6.27 -14.26 0.19
N LEU A 8 -5.80 -13.06 0.50
CA LEU A 8 -5.08 -12.74 1.74
C LEU A 8 -5.64 -11.45 2.32
N HIS A 9 -5.60 -11.30 3.63
CA HIS A 9 -5.96 -10.04 4.29
C HIS A 9 -5.00 -9.71 5.43
N GLY A 10 -4.87 -8.42 5.73
CA GLY A 10 -4.09 -7.93 6.86
C GLY A 10 -4.62 -6.57 7.32
N ALA A 11 -4.95 -6.46 8.61
CA ALA A 11 -5.50 -5.25 9.21
C ALA A 11 -6.74 -4.68 8.47
N GLY A 12 -7.62 -5.57 7.99
CA GLY A 12 -8.87 -5.19 7.30
C GLY A 12 -8.74 -4.97 5.79
N ASN A 13 -7.52 -4.84 5.26
CA ASN A 13 -7.29 -4.69 3.82
C ASN A 13 -6.99 -6.05 3.18
N ASP A 14 -7.69 -6.41 2.10
CA ASP A 14 -7.58 -7.71 1.43
C ASP A 14 -7.14 -7.62 -0.04
N TYR A 15 -6.30 -8.56 -0.45
CA TYR A 15 -5.79 -8.64 -1.82
C TYR A 15 -5.89 -10.05 -2.37
N ILE A 16 -6.04 -10.11 -3.69
CA ILE A 16 -5.92 -11.34 -4.47
C ILE A 16 -4.48 -11.41 -4.98
N ALA A 17 -3.69 -12.33 -4.43
CA ALA A 17 -2.31 -12.56 -4.81
C ALA A 17 -2.22 -13.57 -5.95
N ILE A 18 -1.48 -13.21 -7.00
CA ILE A 18 -1.38 -13.98 -8.24
C ILE A 18 0.09 -14.12 -8.64
N ASP A 19 0.47 -15.31 -9.11
CA ASP A 19 1.73 -15.48 -9.83
C ASP A 19 1.56 -15.00 -11.28
N GLY A 20 2.10 -13.83 -11.59
CA GLY A 20 2.02 -13.19 -12.90
C GLY A 20 3.27 -13.38 -13.75
N ARG A 21 4.25 -14.17 -13.30
CA ARG A 21 5.51 -14.41 -14.02
C ARG A 21 5.25 -15.12 -15.34
N GLY A 22 5.85 -14.62 -16.42
CA GLY A 22 5.67 -15.16 -17.77
C GLY A 22 4.24 -15.05 -18.34
N ILE A 23 3.35 -14.28 -17.69
CA ILE A 23 1.96 -14.10 -18.13
C ILE A 23 1.75 -12.66 -18.61
N GLU A 24 1.41 -12.52 -19.89
CA GLU A 24 0.97 -11.25 -20.45
C GLU A 24 -0.56 -11.13 -20.36
N ARG A 25 -1.04 -10.03 -19.76
CA ARG A 25 -2.46 -9.76 -19.55
C ARG A 25 -2.69 -8.29 -19.23
N ASP A 26 -3.89 -7.80 -19.53
CA ASP A 26 -4.43 -6.60 -18.89
C ASP A 26 -4.82 -6.89 -17.43
N TRP A 27 -3.87 -6.63 -16.52
CA TRP A 27 -4.04 -6.83 -15.10
C TRP A 27 -4.99 -5.82 -14.45
N GLY A 28 -5.10 -4.60 -15.00
CA GLY A 28 -6.03 -3.60 -14.51
C GLY A 28 -7.48 -4.00 -14.79
N ALA A 29 -7.76 -4.49 -16.00
CA ALA A 29 -9.07 -5.06 -16.33
C ALA A 29 -9.38 -6.31 -15.49
N LEU A 30 -8.39 -7.16 -15.22
CA LEU A 30 -8.57 -8.29 -14.32
C LEU A 30 -8.89 -7.84 -12.90
N SER A 31 -8.19 -6.84 -12.38
CA SER A 31 -8.44 -6.28 -11.04
C SER A 31 -9.88 -5.80 -10.90
N LYS A 32 -10.35 -4.99 -11.88
CA LYS A 32 -11.75 -4.57 -11.95
C LYS A 32 -12.73 -5.74 -11.87
N ALA A 33 -12.52 -6.77 -12.70
CA ALA A 33 -13.41 -7.92 -12.75
C ALA A 33 -13.39 -8.75 -11.45
N MET A 34 -12.21 -8.95 -10.86
CA MET A 34 -12.05 -9.80 -9.67
C MET A 34 -12.48 -9.10 -8.38
N SER A 35 -12.31 -7.79 -8.28
CA SER A 35 -12.61 -7.02 -7.07
C SER A 35 -14.10 -6.69 -6.91
N VAL A 36 -14.92 -6.86 -7.93
CA VAL A 36 -16.38 -6.65 -7.84
C VAL A 36 -17.01 -7.66 -6.88
N LEU A 37 -17.74 -7.17 -5.87
CA LEU A 37 -18.50 -8.01 -4.95
C LEU A 37 -19.59 -8.79 -5.70
N ALA A 38 -19.88 -10.01 -5.24
CA ALA A 38 -20.86 -10.95 -5.79
C ALA A 38 -20.60 -11.50 -7.21
N PHE A 39 -19.97 -10.74 -8.10
CA PHE A 39 -19.65 -11.16 -9.47
C PHE A 39 -18.18 -11.58 -9.65
N GLY A 40 -17.30 -11.05 -8.80
CA GLY A 40 -15.91 -11.48 -8.68
C GLY A 40 -15.66 -12.18 -7.34
N VAL A 41 -14.39 -12.16 -6.92
CA VAL A 41 -13.94 -12.67 -5.63
C VAL A 41 -14.19 -11.64 -4.51
N GLY A 42 -14.26 -10.36 -4.88
CA GLY A 42 -14.28 -9.22 -3.96
C GLY A 42 -12.92 -8.99 -3.33
N SER A 43 -12.35 -7.79 -3.44
CA SER A 43 -11.11 -7.41 -2.75
C SER A 43 -10.83 -5.92 -2.87
N ASP A 44 -9.89 -5.41 -2.09
CA ASP A 44 -9.28 -4.09 -2.28
C ASP A 44 -8.25 -4.04 -3.42
N GLY A 45 -8.29 -5.03 -4.32
CA GLY A 45 -7.45 -5.11 -5.52
C GLY A 45 -6.69 -6.44 -5.66
N ILE A 46 -5.67 -6.44 -6.52
CA ILE A 46 -4.79 -7.59 -6.75
C ILE A 46 -3.33 -7.21 -6.51
N VAL A 47 -2.54 -8.19 -6.05
CA VAL A 47 -1.07 -8.10 -5.98
C VAL A 47 -0.45 -9.18 -6.86
N LEU A 48 0.54 -8.80 -7.67
CA LEU A 48 1.16 -9.69 -8.64
C LEU A 48 2.62 -9.94 -8.29
N ALA A 49 3.02 -11.21 -8.33
CA ALA A 49 4.41 -11.61 -8.38
C ALA A 49 4.91 -11.61 -9.83
N GLN A 50 6.01 -10.91 -10.07
CA GLN A 50 6.71 -10.87 -11.36
C GLN A 50 8.22 -11.03 -11.16
N ASP A 51 8.92 -11.35 -12.23
CA ASP A 51 10.38 -11.39 -12.24
C ASP A 51 10.93 -9.97 -12.07
N SER A 52 12.11 -9.87 -11.47
CA SER A 52 12.81 -8.61 -11.20
C SER A 52 14.26 -8.73 -11.61
N ASP A 53 14.80 -7.66 -12.22
CA ASP A 53 16.22 -7.56 -12.56
C ASP A 53 17.06 -6.93 -11.44
N ILE A 54 16.41 -6.28 -10.46
CA ILE A 54 17.07 -5.46 -9.42
C ILE A 54 16.78 -5.91 -7.99
N ALA A 55 15.87 -6.86 -7.81
CA ALA A 55 15.48 -7.45 -6.52
C ALA A 55 15.22 -8.95 -6.68
N GLN A 56 14.92 -9.65 -5.58
CA GLN A 56 14.61 -11.08 -5.63
C GLN A 56 13.28 -11.38 -6.31
N ILE A 57 12.34 -10.42 -6.27
CA ILE A 57 11.03 -10.52 -6.90
C ILE A 57 10.43 -9.12 -7.07
N ARG A 58 9.53 -8.96 -8.05
CA ARG A 58 8.77 -7.72 -8.26
C ARG A 58 7.34 -7.88 -7.81
N MET A 59 6.84 -6.85 -7.12
CA MET A 59 5.44 -6.69 -6.77
C MET A 59 4.81 -5.60 -7.63
N ARG A 60 3.63 -5.88 -8.19
CA ARG A 60 2.74 -4.85 -8.74
C ARG A 60 1.39 -4.91 -8.04
N VAL A 61 0.77 -3.75 -7.85
CA VAL A 61 -0.51 -3.62 -7.13
C VAL A 61 -1.49 -2.90 -8.04
N TYR A 62 -2.67 -3.49 -8.24
CA TYR A 62 -3.76 -2.82 -8.93
C TYR A 62 -4.93 -2.65 -7.98
N ASN A 63 -5.49 -1.45 -7.97
CA ASN A 63 -6.67 -1.09 -7.21
C ASN A 63 -7.94 -1.72 -7.84
N PRO A 64 -9.09 -1.71 -7.13
CA PRO A 64 -10.36 -2.22 -7.65
C PRO A 64 -10.84 -1.50 -8.92
N ASP A 65 -10.44 -0.24 -9.10
CA ASP A 65 -10.72 0.55 -10.30
C ASP A 65 -9.74 0.28 -11.46
N GLY A 66 -8.83 -0.69 -11.29
CA GLY A 66 -7.83 -1.09 -12.27
C GLY A 66 -6.64 -0.14 -12.42
N SER A 67 -6.58 0.95 -11.65
CA SER A 67 -5.37 1.79 -11.57
C SER A 67 -4.22 1.04 -10.90
N GLU A 68 -2.98 1.30 -11.31
CA GLU A 68 -1.79 0.74 -10.68
C GLU A 68 -1.30 1.67 -9.56
N ALA A 69 -1.04 1.10 -8.39
CA ALA A 69 -0.47 1.82 -7.26
C ALA A 69 1.04 1.57 -7.16
N GLU A 70 1.81 2.59 -6.81
CA GLU A 70 3.26 2.48 -6.65
C GLU A 70 3.65 1.57 -5.48
N MET A 71 2.88 1.63 -4.39
CA MET A 71 3.11 0.84 -3.18
C MET A 71 1.84 0.67 -2.35
N SER A 72 1.76 -0.45 -1.63
CA SER A 72 0.78 -0.67 -0.57
C SER A 72 1.48 -1.35 0.61
N GLY A 73 1.52 -0.69 1.77
CA GLY A 73 2.19 -1.23 2.97
C GLY A 73 1.53 -2.51 3.49
N ASN A 74 0.21 -2.65 3.33
CA ASN A 74 -0.51 -3.90 3.60
C ASN A 74 -0.26 -4.90 2.47
N GLY A 75 -0.37 -4.46 1.22
CA GLY A 75 -0.13 -5.27 0.03
C GLY A 75 1.23 -5.98 0.06
N ILE A 76 2.32 -5.29 0.42
CA ILE A 76 3.66 -5.89 0.45
C ILE A 76 3.82 -6.95 1.55
N ARG A 77 3.13 -6.83 2.70
CA ARG A 77 3.16 -7.88 3.74
C ARG A 77 2.44 -9.14 3.28
N LEU A 78 1.29 -8.97 2.64
CA LEU A 78 0.51 -10.09 2.10
C LEU A 78 1.23 -10.73 0.91
N PHE A 79 1.82 -9.91 0.04
CA PHE A 79 2.67 -10.34 -1.05
C PHE A 79 3.87 -11.15 -0.56
N ALA A 80 4.62 -10.64 0.43
CA ALA A 80 5.76 -11.36 1.00
C ALA A 80 5.33 -12.74 1.54
N LYS A 81 4.20 -12.82 2.25
CA LYS A 81 3.64 -14.09 2.70
C LYS A 81 3.32 -15.02 1.51
N PHE A 82 2.65 -14.50 0.48
CA PHE A 82 2.32 -15.28 -0.72
C PHE A 82 3.56 -15.89 -1.36
N VAL A 83 4.59 -15.09 -1.62
CA VAL A 83 5.78 -15.54 -2.36
C VAL A 83 6.68 -16.45 -1.53
N ILE A 84 6.77 -16.22 -0.22
CA ILE A 84 7.54 -17.07 0.70
C ILE A 84 6.85 -18.41 0.90
N ASP A 85 5.55 -18.41 1.23
CA ASP A 85 4.79 -19.65 1.49
C ASP A 85 4.69 -20.54 0.24
N ARG A 86 4.76 -19.94 -0.97
CA ARG A 86 4.80 -20.63 -2.26
C ARG A 86 6.23 -20.93 -2.75
N LYS A 87 7.25 -20.48 -2.02
CA LYS A 87 8.69 -20.64 -2.34
C LYS A 87 9.08 -20.04 -3.70
N PHE A 88 8.42 -18.97 -4.11
CA PHE A 88 8.75 -18.21 -5.31
C PHE A 88 10.01 -17.35 -5.10
N ALA A 89 10.16 -16.82 -3.90
CA ALA A 89 11.35 -16.14 -3.44
C ALA A 89 11.51 -16.40 -1.94
N LEU A 90 12.75 -16.58 -1.48
CA LEU A 90 13.07 -16.84 -0.07
C LEU A 90 13.91 -15.68 0.47
N PRO A 91 13.69 -15.23 1.72
CA PRO A 91 14.50 -14.18 2.31
C PRO A 91 15.96 -14.64 2.45
N GLY A 92 16.90 -13.72 2.20
CA GLY A 92 18.30 -13.92 2.60
C GLY A 92 18.56 -13.39 4.02
N ASP A 93 19.84 -13.29 4.40
CA ASP A 93 20.26 -12.82 5.74
C ASP A 93 19.75 -11.41 6.06
N ASN A 94 19.61 -10.56 5.03
CA ASN A 94 19.14 -9.19 5.16
C ASN A 94 17.64 -9.02 4.89
N GLY A 95 16.88 -10.12 4.81
CA GLY A 95 15.45 -10.11 4.44
C GLY A 95 15.22 -10.40 2.96
N LEU A 96 13.97 -10.25 2.54
CA LEU A 96 13.50 -10.39 1.15
C LEU A 96 13.51 -9.01 0.49
N THR A 97 14.24 -8.85 -0.62
CA THR A 97 14.17 -7.63 -1.44
C THR A 97 13.04 -7.72 -2.46
N VAL A 98 12.18 -6.69 -2.49
CA VAL A 98 11.01 -6.60 -3.35
C VAL A 98 11.08 -5.31 -4.15
N GLU A 99 11.07 -5.42 -5.48
CA GLU A 99 10.89 -4.27 -6.37
C GLU A 99 9.42 -3.83 -6.35
N THR A 100 9.15 -2.56 -6.09
CA THR A 100 7.82 -1.93 -6.19
C THR A 100 7.86 -0.73 -7.14
N GLY A 101 6.70 -0.12 -7.43
CA GLY A 101 6.65 1.13 -8.20
C GLY A 101 7.39 2.29 -7.51
N GLY A 102 7.45 2.27 -6.17
CA GLY A 102 8.22 3.22 -5.36
C GLY A 102 9.69 2.84 -5.15
N GLY A 103 10.22 1.86 -5.88
CA GLY A 103 11.60 1.36 -5.77
C GLY A 103 11.73 0.11 -4.90
N VAL A 104 12.97 -0.32 -4.64
CA VAL A 104 13.23 -1.55 -3.87
C VAL A 104 12.89 -1.36 -2.39
N ARG A 105 12.26 -2.37 -1.79
CA ARG A 105 11.90 -2.44 -0.37
C ARG A 105 12.42 -3.73 0.23
N ILE A 106 12.70 -3.70 1.53
CA ILE A 106 13.17 -4.87 2.28
C ILE A 106 12.07 -5.33 3.23
N VAL A 107 11.75 -6.62 3.17
CA VAL A 107 10.81 -7.27 4.08
C VAL A 107 11.55 -8.28 4.95
N TRP A 108 11.43 -8.14 6.27
CA TRP A 108 11.94 -9.11 7.24
C TRP A 108 10.78 -9.96 7.76
N PRO A 109 10.63 -11.20 7.29
CA PRO A 109 9.54 -12.07 7.72
C PRO A 109 9.85 -12.69 9.08
N THR A 110 8.79 -12.89 9.87
CA THR A 110 8.77 -13.79 11.02
C THR A 110 8.14 -15.10 10.58
N MET A 111 8.88 -16.20 10.76
CA MET A 111 8.50 -17.54 10.30
C MET A 111 8.08 -18.43 11.47
N GLU A 112 7.03 -19.23 11.27
CA GLU A 112 6.70 -20.38 12.09
C GLU A 112 6.68 -21.61 11.19
N GLY A 113 7.68 -22.49 11.36
CA GLY A 113 7.90 -23.59 10.43
C GLY A 113 8.22 -23.09 9.02
N ASP A 114 7.46 -23.53 8.02
CA ASP A 114 7.60 -23.14 6.62
C ASP A 114 6.66 -22.01 6.20
N LYS A 115 5.96 -21.38 7.16
CA LYS A 115 4.97 -20.32 6.90
C LYS A 115 5.39 -19.00 7.51
N MET A 116 5.16 -17.92 6.77
CA MET A 116 5.29 -16.56 7.29
C MET A 116 4.06 -16.20 8.14
N VAL A 117 4.28 -15.69 9.35
CA VAL A 117 3.21 -15.27 10.28
C VAL A 117 3.17 -13.75 10.52
N ALA A 118 4.30 -13.06 10.35
CA ALA A 118 4.37 -11.61 10.43
C ALA A 118 5.51 -11.06 9.56
N ALA A 119 5.54 -9.75 9.33
CA ALA A 119 6.65 -9.08 8.65
C ALA A 119 6.89 -7.68 9.20
N LYS A 120 8.17 -7.30 9.26
CA LYS A 120 8.61 -5.90 9.31
C LYS A 120 8.95 -5.46 7.90
N VAL A 121 8.52 -4.27 7.50
CA VAL A 121 8.77 -3.71 6.16
C VAL A 121 9.55 -2.41 6.30
N ALA A 122 10.64 -2.26 5.55
CA ALA A 122 11.32 -0.97 5.40
C ALA A 122 10.46 -0.07 4.49
N MET A 123 9.68 0.85 5.06
CA MET A 123 8.80 1.73 4.28
C MET A 123 9.54 2.89 3.59
N GLY A 124 10.81 3.11 3.93
CA GLY A 124 11.57 4.27 3.50
C GLY A 124 11.52 5.40 4.53
N GLU A 125 12.12 6.54 4.19
CA GLU A 125 12.06 7.75 5.00
C GLU A 125 10.85 8.59 4.59
N PRO A 126 10.11 9.16 5.56
CA PRO A 126 9.05 10.11 5.27
C PRO A 126 9.65 11.41 4.69
N THR A 127 8.99 12.01 3.70
CA THR A 127 9.27 13.39 3.29
C THR A 127 8.23 14.34 3.88
N PHE A 128 8.70 15.50 4.31
CA PHE A 128 7.89 16.61 4.83
C PHE A 128 7.95 17.84 3.91
N ILE A 129 8.66 17.72 2.78
CA ILE A 129 8.89 18.78 1.83
C ILE A 129 7.60 18.99 1.02
N PRO A 130 6.98 20.18 1.06
CA PRO A 130 5.68 20.38 0.43
C PRO A 130 5.64 20.13 -1.06
N ASP A 131 6.72 20.44 -1.78
CA ASP A 131 6.82 20.20 -3.23
C ASP A 131 6.86 18.70 -3.59
N GLU A 132 7.21 17.84 -2.64
CA GLU A 132 7.23 16.38 -2.81
C GLU A 132 5.92 15.72 -2.36
N ILE A 133 4.98 16.51 -1.82
CA ILE A 133 3.66 16.05 -1.39
C ILE A 133 2.65 16.70 -2.35
N PRO A 134 1.68 15.95 -2.92
CA PRO A 134 0.67 16.52 -3.82
C PRO A 134 -0.36 17.41 -3.07
N VAL A 135 0.10 18.52 -2.51
CA VAL A 135 -0.69 19.54 -1.80
C VAL A 135 -0.78 20.81 -2.64
N ASN A 136 -1.82 21.60 -2.40
CA ASN A 136 -1.95 22.92 -3.05
C ASN A 136 -1.00 23.93 -2.40
N THR A 137 0.14 24.19 -3.06
CA THR A 137 1.18 25.07 -2.52
C THR A 137 0.76 26.55 -2.47
N ALA A 138 -0.28 26.95 -3.21
CA ALA A 138 -0.78 28.33 -3.20
C ALA A 138 -1.35 28.76 -1.84
N GLU A 139 -1.82 27.80 -1.03
CA GLU A 139 -2.45 28.06 0.27
C GLU A 139 -1.46 28.00 1.44
N ILE A 140 -0.28 27.40 1.24
CA ILE A 140 0.72 27.20 2.29
C ILE A 140 1.84 28.25 2.26
N GLY A 141 1.99 28.99 1.15
CA GLY A 141 3.06 29.97 0.98
C GLY A 141 4.45 29.33 0.93
N ASP A 142 5.46 30.02 1.47
CA ASP A 142 6.88 29.59 1.44
C ASP A 142 7.26 28.65 2.61
N LEU A 143 6.31 27.84 3.11
CA LEU A 143 6.58 26.92 4.21
C LEU A 143 7.51 25.79 3.76
N GLU A 144 8.61 25.58 4.49
CA GLU A 144 9.50 24.43 4.26
C GLU A 144 8.89 23.10 4.73
N ILE A 145 7.97 23.16 5.70
CA ILE A 145 7.22 22.02 6.23
C ILE A 145 5.80 22.48 6.59
N ILE A 146 4.79 21.70 6.19
CA ILE A 146 3.40 21.92 6.62
C ILE A 146 3.22 21.20 7.96
N LYS A 147 3.59 21.88 9.05
CA LYS A 147 3.44 21.37 10.42
C LYS A 147 2.46 22.21 11.21
N ASP A 148 1.51 21.55 11.87
CA ASP A 148 0.46 22.18 12.69
C ASP A 148 -0.29 23.31 11.94
N PHE A 149 -0.43 23.14 10.62
CA PHE A 149 -0.99 24.12 9.71
C PHE A 149 -2.51 24.22 9.93
N PRO A 150 -3.05 25.43 10.19
CA PRO A 150 -4.46 25.60 10.47
C PRO A 150 -5.29 25.40 9.19
N ILE A 151 -6.32 24.57 9.28
CA ILE A 151 -7.31 24.40 8.21
C ILE A 151 -8.72 24.48 8.80
N ASN A 152 -9.67 24.92 7.99
CA ASN A 152 -11.09 24.74 8.25
C ASN A 152 -11.62 23.66 7.30
N ALA A 153 -12.01 22.50 7.86
CA ALA A 153 -12.57 21.40 7.09
C ALA A 153 -13.91 21.00 7.72
N GLY A 154 -14.96 20.89 6.91
CA GLY A 154 -16.30 20.53 7.38
C GLY A 154 -16.84 21.45 8.50
N GLY A 155 -16.41 22.72 8.53
CA GLY A 155 -16.79 23.69 9.57
C GLY A 155 -16.06 23.53 10.90
N ARG A 156 -15.03 22.69 10.98
CA ARG A 156 -14.18 22.51 12.16
C ARG A 156 -12.79 23.10 11.87
N ASP A 157 -12.31 23.94 12.78
CA ASP A 157 -10.92 24.38 12.78
C ASP A 157 -10.04 23.28 13.37
N MET A 158 -8.99 22.91 12.65
CA MET A 158 -8.02 21.90 13.07
C MET A 158 -6.63 22.25 12.57
N LYS A 159 -5.63 21.53 13.10
CA LYS A 159 -4.25 21.65 12.66
C LYS A 159 -3.82 20.34 12.03
N ILE A 160 -3.26 20.43 10.82
CA ILE A 160 -2.72 19.27 10.11
C ILE A 160 -1.21 19.35 10.04
N THR A 161 -0.57 18.18 10.04
CA THR A 161 0.80 18.01 9.58
C THR A 161 0.79 17.12 8.35
N CYS A 162 1.35 17.60 7.24
CA CYS A 162 1.43 16.82 6.00
C CYS A 162 2.79 16.13 5.89
N LEU A 163 2.78 14.89 5.43
CA LEU A 163 3.96 14.13 5.05
C LEU A 163 3.62 13.12 3.96
N ALA A 164 4.64 12.55 3.32
CA ALA A 164 4.46 11.39 2.46
C ALA A 164 5.39 10.24 2.84
N VAL A 165 4.86 9.02 2.80
CA VAL A 165 5.61 7.77 2.98
C VAL A 165 5.33 6.86 1.78
N GLY A 166 5.72 7.33 0.60
CA GLY A 166 5.34 6.74 -0.70
C GLY A 166 3.93 7.13 -1.19
N ASN A 167 3.08 7.68 -0.32
CA ASN A 167 1.80 8.29 -0.65
C ASN A 167 1.52 9.47 0.30
N PRO A 168 0.67 10.46 -0.07
CA PRO A 168 0.38 11.62 0.77
C PRO A 168 -0.45 11.26 2.01
N HIS A 169 -0.13 11.92 3.14
CA HIS A 169 -0.88 11.86 4.39
C HIS A 169 -1.07 13.27 4.96
N ALA A 170 -2.27 13.54 5.47
CA ALA A 170 -2.56 14.71 6.30
C ALA A 170 -2.97 14.23 7.69
N VAL A 171 -2.17 14.55 8.71
CA VAL A 171 -2.31 14.02 10.07
C VAL A 171 -2.86 15.09 11.01
N VAL A 172 -3.95 14.79 11.70
CA VAL A 172 -4.47 15.59 12.81
C VAL A 172 -4.13 14.89 14.12
N ILE A 173 -3.48 15.62 15.03
CA ILE A 173 -3.31 15.18 16.42
C ILE A 173 -4.44 15.78 17.25
N THR A 174 -5.22 14.93 17.92
CA THR A 174 -6.40 15.33 18.69
C THR A 174 -6.35 14.76 20.11
N GLU A 175 -6.89 15.52 21.05
CA GLU A 175 -7.15 15.05 22.42
C GLU A 175 -8.55 14.41 22.56
N ASP A 176 -9.46 14.71 21.62
CA ASP A 176 -10.77 14.07 21.53
C ASP A 176 -10.58 12.54 21.31
N PRO A 177 -11.43 11.68 21.91
CA PRO A 177 -11.44 10.26 21.60
C PRO A 177 -11.54 10.03 20.09
N VAL A 178 -10.68 9.14 19.55
CA VAL A 178 -10.64 8.86 18.11
C VAL A 178 -11.97 8.32 17.58
N GLU A 179 -12.72 7.61 18.41
CA GLU A 179 -14.05 7.09 18.08
C GLU A 179 -15.10 8.18 17.83
N ASP A 180 -14.91 9.36 18.41
CA ASP A 180 -15.80 10.51 18.26
C ASP A 180 -15.36 11.45 17.13
N PHE A 181 -14.20 11.20 16.50
CA PHE A 181 -13.70 12.04 15.43
C PHE A 181 -14.60 11.87 14.18
N PRO A 182 -15.10 12.97 13.57
CA PRO A 182 -16.09 12.91 12.50
C PRO A 182 -15.45 12.55 11.14
N LEU A 183 -14.81 11.38 11.07
CA LEU A 183 -14.04 10.94 9.92
C LEU A 183 -14.91 10.81 8.66
N THR A 184 -16.18 10.43 8.77
CA THR A 184 -17.09 10.31 7.61
C THR A 184 -17.54 11.65 7.04
N ILE A 185 -17.34 12.75 7.77
CA ILE A 185 -17.64 14.11 7.32
C ILE A 185 -16.38 14.78 6.77
N LEU A 186 -15.22 14.49 7.37
CA LEU A 186 -13.95 15.16 7.06
C LEU A 186 -13.06 14.36 6.09
N GLY A 187 -13.08 13.04 6.18
CA GLY A 187 -12.38 12.13 5.27
C GLY A 187 -13.20 11.91 4.02
N LEU A 188 -12.65 12.26 2.87
CA LEU A 188 -13.18 11.82 1.57
C LEU A 188 -13.13 10.29 1.54
N THR A 189 -14.29 9.63 1.46
CA THR A 189 -14.40 8.22 1.04
C THR A 189 -14.32 8.10 -0.46
#